data_AF-A0A0L6MYE0-F1
#
_entry.id   AF-A0A0L6MYE0-F1
#
_cell.length_a   1.000
_cell.length_b   1.000
_cell.length_c   1.000
_cell.angle_alpha   90.00
_cell.angle_beta   90.00
_cell.angle_gamma   90.00
#
_symmetry.space_group_name_H-M   'P 1'
#
loop_
_entity.id
_entity.type
_entity.pdbx_description
1 polymer ?
#
loop_
_entity_poly.entity_id
_entity_poly.type
_entity_poly.pdbx_seq_one_letter_code
_entity_poly.pdbx_strand_id
1 'polypeptide(L)'
;MDKIIFRSESDRENAKASDTEAIWYTVVNELKQSEQMASTNPWNQDDAIIKKRFCLLDDCVISIRSARAEDRIEKRDYNKGYYFIEIMNQDESIKFSSHKIYSWEQVIECASWFKGVSFLAAQRIWKVKKL
;
A
#
# COMPACT_ATOMS: atom_id res chain seq x y z
N MET A 1 -6.16 8.74 4.17
CA MET A 1 -6.26 8.56 5.63
C MET A 1 -5.48 7.31 5.97
N ASP A 2 -4.33 7.45 6.64
CA ASP A 2 -3.43 6.32 6.92
C ASP A 2 -4.18 5.26 7.73
N LYS A 3 -4.40 4.08 7.16
CA LYS A 3 -4.92 2.94 7.92
C LYS A 3 -3.82 2.49 8.87
N ILE A 4 -3.96 2.79 10.16
CA ILE A 4 -2.99 2.41 11.17
C ILE A 4 -3.43 1.08 11.77
N ILE A 5 -2.50 0.13 11.93
CA ILE A 5 -2.70 -1.08 12.72
C ILE A 5 -1.85 -0.97 13.97
N PHE A 6 -2.42 -1.24 15.14
CA PHE A 6 -1.64 -1.55 16.32
C PHE A 6 -1.54 -3.06 16.48
N ARG A 7 -0.32 -3.58 16.63
CA ARG A 7 -0.11 -4.91 17.20
C ARG A 7 0.15 -4.72 18.69
N SER A 8 -0.67 -5.36 19.50
CA SER A 8 -0.56 -5.33 20.94
C SER A 8 -0.29 -6.71 21.49
N GLU A 9 0.37 -6.77 22.63
CA GLU A 9 0.75 -8.00 23.31
C GLU A 9 0.63 -7.82 24.82
N SER A 10 -0.12 -8.71 25.47
CA SER A 10 -0.29 -8.80 26.92
C SER A 10 0.60 -9.93 27.50
N ASP A 11 0.49 -10.18 28.81
CA ASP A 11 1.25 -11.24 29.47
C ASP A 11 0.90 -12.62 28.89
N ARG A 12 1.91 -13.33 28.38
CA ARG A 12 1.73 -14.65 27.76
C ARG A 12 1.36 -15.75 28.77
N GLU A 13 1.82 -15.65 30.01
CA GLU A 13 1.51 -16.64 31.03
C GLU A 13 0.04 -16.53 31.45
N ASN A 14 -0.47 -15.31 31.64
CA ASN A 14 -1.87 -15.07 31.96
C ASN A 14 -2.80 -15.39 30.79
N ALA A 15 -2.41 -15.04 29.56
CA ALA A 15 -3.18 -15.38 28.36
C ALA A 15 -3.34 -16.89 28.21
N LYS A 16 -2.26 -17.65 28.43
CA LYS A 16 -2.29 -19.13 28.43
C LYS A 16 -3.13 -19.70 29.56
N ALA A 17 -3.05 -19.15 30.77
CA ALA A 17 -3.88 -19.58 31.91
C ALA A 17 -5.38 -19.33 31.66
N SER A 18 -5.70 -18.32 30.85
CA SER A 18 -7.07 -17.95 30.49
C SER A 18 -7.56 -18.60 29.18
N ASP A 19 -6.75 -19.45 28.54
CA ASP A 19 -7.03 -20.05 27.22
C ASP A 19 -7.33 -19.00 26.13
N THR A 20 -6.55 -17.91 26.12
CA THR A 20 -6.70 -16.78 25.18
C THR A 20 -5.41 -16.45 24.45
N GLU A 21 -5.52 -15.72 23.35
CA GLU A 21 -4.38 -15.23 22.59
C GLU A 21 -3.75 -14.01 23.26
N ALA A 22 -2.42 -14.04 23.44
CA ALA A 22 -1.67 -12.93 24.03
C ALA A 22 -1.46 -11.76 23.06
N ILE A 23 -1.64 -11.97 21.74
CA ILE A 23 -1.35 -11.00 20.69
C ILE A 23 -2.63 -10.67 19.92
N TRP A 24 -2.90 -9.38 19.71
CA TRP A 24 -4.03 -8.93 18.88
C TRP A 24 -3.65 -7.74 17.99
N TYR A 25 -4.52 -7.49 17.00
CA TYR A 25 -4.36 -6.41 16.04
C TYR A 25 -5.60 -5.53 16.03
N THR A 26 -5.39 -4.21 16.11
CA THR A 26 -6.48 -3.21 16.08
C THR A 26 -6.27 -2.28 14.90
N VAL A 27 -7.26 -2.20 14.00
CA VAL A 27 -7.27 -1.26 12.87
C VAL A 27 -7.90 0.06 13.30
N VAL A 28 -7.23 1.17 13.02
CA VAL A 28 -7.70 2.53 13.31
C VAL A 28 -8.32 3.11 12.05
N ASN A 29 -9.63 3.31 12.06
CA ASN A 29 -10.34 4.14 11.08
C ASN A 29 -10.61 5.56 11.61
N GLU A 30 -10.67 5.76 12.94
CA GLU A 30 -10.82 7.06 13.59
C GLU A 30 -9.89 7.17 14.83
N LEU A 31 -9.04 8.19 14.85
CA LEU A 31 -7.82 8.27 15.68
C LEU A 31 -7.99 8.11 17.21
N LYS A 32 -9.16 8.41 17.80
CA LYS A 32 -9.30 8.48 19.27
C LYS A 32 -9.90 7.23 19.93
N GLN A 33 -10.89 6.57 19.32
CA GLN A 33 -11.50 5.37 19.93
C GLN A 33 -10.62 4.12 19.74
N SER A 34 -9.95 4.00 18.60
CA SER A 34 -9.21 2.79 18.26
C SER A 34 -7.89 2.63 19.03
N GLU A 35 -7.28 3.73 19.50
CA GLU A 35 -6.06 3.64 20.31
C GLU A 35 -6.31 3.05 21.69
N GLN A 36 -7.49 3.32 22.27
CA GLN A 36 -7.91 2.79 23.55
C GLN A 36 -8.24 1.30 23.43
N MET A 37 -8.90 0.89 22.33
CA MET A 37 -9.14 -0.52 22.01
C MET A 37 -7.87 -1.32 21.75
N ALA A 38 -6.78 -0.68 21.31
CA ALA A 38 -5.49 -1.33 21.13
C ALA A 38 -4.76 -1.56 22.47
N SER A 39 -5.17 -0.90 23.55
CA SER A 39 -4.48 -0.99 24.84
C SER A 39 -4.98 -2.13 25.71
N THR A 40 -6.09 -2.78 25.34
CA THR A 40 -6.72 -3.83 26.14
C THR A 40 -7.04 -5.03 25.26
N ASN A 41 -6.71 -6.22 25.75
CA ASN A 41 -6.97 -7.47 25.06
C ASN A 41 -8.49 -7.73 25.02
N PRO A 42 -9.08 -7.95 23.84
CA PRO A 42 -10.53 -8.07 23.72
C PRO A 42 -11.10 -9.34 24.37
N TRP A 43 -10.29 -10.38 24.56
CA TRP A 43 -10.75 -11.69 25.06
C TRP A 43 -10.67 -11.82 26.57
N ASN A 44 -9.59 -11.32 27.18
CA ASN A 44 -9.37 -11.46 28.62
C ASN A 44 -9.27 -10.13 29.38
N GLN A 45 -9.41 -8.99 28.69
CA GLN A 45 -9.34 -7.64 29.26
C GLN A 45 -7.98 -7.27 29.88
N ASP A 46 -6.91 -8.02 29.58
CA ASP A 46 -5.57 -7.66 30.03
C ASP A 46 -5.05 -6.40 29.34
N ASP A 47 -4.24 -5.63 30.06
CA ASP A 47 -3.53 -4.50 29.49
C ASP A 47 -2.42 -4.94 28.53
N ALA A 48 -2.24 -4.18 27.45
CA ALA A 48 -1.13 -4.34 26.53
C ALA A 48 0.19 -3.93 27.20
N ILE A 49 1.11 -4.88 27.33
CA ILE A 49 2.47 -4.64 27.83
C ILE A 49 3.33 -4.06 26.70
N ILE A 50 3.13 -4.55 25.46
CA ILE A 50 3.84 -4.07 24.28
C ILE A 50 2.81 -3.63 23.24
N LYS A 51 2.94 -2.39 22.77
CA LYS A 51 2.13 -1.83 21.69
C LYS A 51 3.04 -1.31 20.58
N LYS A 52 2.91 -1.87 19.38
CA LYS A 52 3.64 -1.44 18.18
C LYS A 52 2.67 -0.88 17.15
N ARG A 53 2.95 0.34 16.67
CA ARG A 53 2.22 0.97 15.59
C ARG A 53 2.80 0.52 14.25
N PHE A 54 1.93 0.00 13.39
CA PHE A 54 2.18 -0.29 11.99
C PHE A 54 1.28 0.60 11.13
N CYS A 55 1.78 1.06 10.00
CA CYS A 55 0.89 1.57 8.96
C CYS A 55 0.54 0.38 8.06
N LEU A 56 -0.75 0.13 7.80
CA LEU A 56 -1.12 -0.66 6.63
C LEU A 56 -0.44 0.02 5.45
N LEU A 57 0.40 -0.75 4.77
CA LEU A 57 1.16 -0.25 3.65
C LEU A 57 0.17 0.36 2.66
N ASP A 58 0.43 1.60 2.30
CA ASP A 58 -0.25 2.32 1.23
C ASP A 58 -0.06 1.46 -0.03
N ASP A 59 -1.06 0.64 -0.38
CA ASP A 59 -0.92 -0.27 -1.51
C ASP A 59 -0.63 0.57 -2.75
N CYS A 60 0.37 0.16 -3.53
CA CYS A 60 0.67 0.85 -4.76
C CYS A 60 -0.49 0.69 -5.74
N VAL A 61 -1.12 1.81 -6.10
CA VAL A 61 -2.08 1.83 -7.20
C VAL A 61 -1.30 1.98 -8.50
N ILE A 62 -1.57 1.11 -9.46
CA ILE A 62 -0.97 1.13 -10.79
C ILE A 62 -2.03 1.62 -11.76
N SER A 63 -1.72 2.67 -12.52
CA SER A 63 -2.59 3.19 -13.58
C SER A 63 -1.90 3.09 -14.93
N ILE A 64 -2.66 2.75 -15.96
CA ILE A 64 -2.19 2.66 -17.35
C ILE A 64 -2.96 3.69 -18.15
N ARG A 65 -2.28 4.77 -18.54
CA ARG A 65 -2.88 5.89 -19.27
C ARG A 65 -2.53 5.79 -20.74
N SER A 66 -3.52 5.91 -21.61
CA SER A 66 -3.26 6.00 -23.04
C SER A 66 -2.48 7.28 -23.38
N ALA A 67 -1.45 7.17 -24.21
CA ALA A 67 -0.64 8.32 -24.64
C ALA A 67 -1.36 9.25 -25.65
N ARG A 68 -2.66 9.05 -25.90
CA ARG A 68 -3.48 9.77 -26.88
C ARG A 68 -3.62 11.29 -26.62
N ALA A 69 -3.28 11.78 -25.43
CA ALA A 69 -3.58 13.14 -24.99
C ALA A 69 -2.39 14.11 -24.93
N GLU A 70 -1.15 13.64 -25.13
CA GLU A 70 0.03 14.53 -25.14
C GLU A 70 0.75 14.42 -26.49
N ASP A 71 0.53 15.44 -27.32
CA ASP A 71 1.11 15.69 -28.64
C ASP A 71 2.65 15.58 -28.66
N ARG A 72 3.17 14.35 -28.75
CA ARG A 72 4.59 14.08 -29.10
C ARG A 72 4.75 13.02 -30.18
N ILE A 73 3.65 12.46 -30.70
CA ILE A 73 3.71 11.45 -31.75
C ILE A 73 3.48 12.16 -33.09
N GLU A 74 4.55 12.74 -33.63
CA GLU A 74 4.66 13.02 -35.07
C GLU A 74 4.66 11.68 -35.83
N LYS A 75 3.50 11.05 -36.00
CA LYS A 75 3.21 10.12 -37.10
C LYS A 75 1.76 9.63 -37.04
N ARG A 76 1.05 9.98 -38.12
CA ARG A 76 -0.27 9.57 -38.62
C ARG A 76 -0.60 8.06 -38.49
N ASP A 77 -0.74 7.55 -37.27
CA ASP A 77 -1.30 6.22 -37.03
C ASP A 77 -2.05 6.23 -35.69
N TYR A 78 -3.24 6.81 -35.69
CA TYR A 78 -4.12 7.06 -34.53
C TYR A 78 -4.53 5.79 -33.74
N ASN A 79 -4.06 4.60 -34.15
CA ASN A 79 -4.47 3.30 -33.64
C ASN A 79 -3.36 2.45 -32.99
N LYS A 80 -2.11 2.92 -32.89
CA LYS A 80 -1.07 2.12 -32.21
C LYS A 80 -1.09 2.42 -30.71
N GLY A 81 -1.63 1.47 -29.95
CA GLY A 81 -1.85 1.53 -28.51
C GLY A 81 -0.54 1.63 -27.71
N TYR A 82 -0.10 2.87 -27.50
CA TYR A 82 0.97 3.19 -26.58
C TYR A 82 0.42 3.79 -25.29
N TYR A 83 1.09 3.47 -24.19
CA TYR A 83 0.63 3.77 -22.84
C TYR A 83 1.77 4.34 -21.99
N PHE A 84 1.41 5.26 -21.11
CA PHE A 84 2.20 5.57 -19.93
C PHE A 84 1.81 4.60 -18.81
N ILE A 85 2.78 4.20 -18.01
CA ILE A 85 2.53 3.56 -16.73
C ILE A 85 2.66 4.62 -15.65
N GLU A 86 1.79 4.56 -14.65
CA GLU A 86 1.82 5.45 -13.49
C GLU A 86 1.73 4.60 -12.20
N ILE A 87 2.47 5.00 -11.17
CA ILE A 87 2.27 4.49 -9.81
C ILE A 87 1.84 5.65 -8.90
N MET A 88 0.92 5.37 -7.99
CA MET A 88 0.44 6.33 -7.00
C MET A 88 0.13 5.64 -5.67
N ASN A 89 0.08 6.44 -4.61
CA ASN A 89 -0.54 6.01 -3.36
C ASN A 89 -2.06 6.01 -3.45
N GLN A 90 -2.74 5.40 -2.48
CA GLN A 90 -4.19 5.18 -2.53
C GLN A 90 -5.02 6.47 -2.55
N ASP A 91 -4.49 7.56 -2.00
CA ASP A 91 -5.16 8.87 -1.98
C ASP A 91 -4.71 9.81 -3.12
N GLU A 92 -3.91 9.29 -4.05
CA GLU A 92 -3.40 9.99 -5.24
C GLU A 92 -2.55 11.26 -4.94
N SER A 93 -2.16 11.49 -3.68
CA SER A 93 -1.37 12.69 -3.31
C SER A 93 0.05 12.68 -3.90
N ILE A 94 0.60 11.50 -4.22
CA ILE A 94 1.89 11.35 -4.88
C ILE A 94 1.73 10.40 -6.07
N LYS A 95 2.12 10.90 -7.25
CA LYS A 95 2.06 10.14 -8.51
C LYS A 95 3.37 10.23 -9.29
N PHE A 96 3.84 9.10 -9.78
CA PHE A 96 4.94 9.02 -10.75
C PHE A 96 4.38 8.54 -12.09
N SER A 97 4.72 9.24 -13.17
CA SER A 97 4.39 8.85 -14.53
C SER A 97 5.66 8.54 -15.29
N SER A 98 5.61 7.52 -16.16
CA SER A 98 6.77 7.15 -16.93
C SER A 98 7.23 8.25 -17.88
N HIS A 99 8.54 8.40 -18.06
CA HIS A 99 9.14 9.37 -18.98
C HIS A 99 9.01 8.96 -20.46
N LYS A 100 8.73 7.67 -20.71
CA LYS A 100 8.55 7.06 -22.03
C LYS A 100 7.16 6.43 -22.14
N ILE A 101 6.76 6.18 -23.39
CA ILE A 101 5.57 5.42 -23.75
C ILE A 101 5.95 3.98 -24.09
N TYR A 102 5.05 3.04 -23.80
CA TYR A 102 5.26 1.60 -23.94
C TYR A 102 4.13 0.98 -24.76
N SER A 103 4.40 -0.13 -25.48
CA SER A 103 3.33 -0.96 -26.04
C SER A 103 2.50 -1.60 -24.93
N TRP A 104 1.36 -2.21 -25.27
CA TRP A 104 0.53 -2.92 -24.29
C TRP A 104 1.31 -4.04 -23.58
N GLU A 105 2.07 -4.84 -24.31
CA GLU A 105 2.84 -5.96 -23.75
C GLU A 105 3.90 -5.45 -22.78
N GLN A 106 4.60 -4.37 -23.17
CA GLN A 106 5.62 -3.73 -22.34
C GLN A 106 5.03 -3.11 -21.08
N VAL A 107 3.85 -2.47 -21.17
CA VAL A 107 3.23 -1.82 -20.00
C VAL A 107 2.71 -2.86 -18.99
N ILE A 108 2.22 -4.00 -19.46
CA ILE A 108 1.82 -5.13 -18.61
C ILE A 108 3.04 -5.75 -17.92
N GLU A 109 4.15 -5.91 -18.63
CA GLU A 109 5.41 -6.36 -18.03
C GLU A 109 5.87 -5.39 -16.93
N CYS A 110 5.86 -4.08 -17.20
CA CYS A 110 6.22 -3.06 -16.22
C CYS A 110 5.28 -3.09 -15.00
N ALA A 111 3.98 -3.21 -15.20
CA ALA A 111 2.97 -3.29 -14.13
C ALA A 111 3.20 -4.50 -13.22
N SER A 112 3.66 -5.62 -13.77
CA SER A 112 3.94 -6.83 -12.99
C SER A 112 4.99 -6.63 -11.89
N TRP A 113 5.93 -5.68 -12.07
CA TRP A 113 6.97 -5.39 -11.08
C TRP A 113 6.42 -4.78 -9.80
N PHE A 114 5.21 -4.22 -9.83
CA PHE A 114 4.58 -3.53 -8.71
C PHE A 114 3.46 -4.33 -8.05
N LYS A 115 3.24 -5.58 -8.48
CA LYS A 115 2.16 -6.41 -7.94
C LYS A 115 2.42 -6.75 -6.46
N GLY A 116 1.50 -6.36 -5.59
CA GLY A 116 1.54 -6.68 -4.16
C GLY A 116 2.64 -5.98 -3.37
N VAL A 117 3.21 -4.90 -3.92
CA VAL A 117 4.20 -4.08 -3.20
C VAL A 117 3.56 -2.80 -2.67
N SER A 118 4.06 -2.31 -1.54
CA SER A 118 3.68 -1.01 -1.02
C SER A 118 4.16 0.11 -1.93
N PHE A 119 3.53 1.29 -1.87
CA PHE A 119 3.95 2.46 -2.65
C PHE A 119 5.41 2.85 -2.38
N LEU A 120 5.89 2.75 -1.13
CA LEU A 120 7.29 3.00 -0.79
C LEU A 120 8.26 2.01 -1.46
N ALA A 121 7.89 0.73 -1.53
CA ALA A 121 8.68 -0.28 -2.24
C ALA A 121 8.61 -0.05 -3.76
N ALA A 122 7.44 0.32 -4.29
CA ALA A 122 7.23 0.68 -5.68
C ALA A 122 8.13 1.85 -6.10
N GLN A 123 8.26 2.90 -5.28
CA GLN A 123 9.17 4.02 -5.56
C GLN A 123 10.63 3.58 -5.75
N ARG A 124 11.09 2.57 -5.00
CA ARG A 124 12.45 2.02 -5.15
C ARG A 124 12.59 1.26 -6.47
N ILE A 125 11.62 0.41 -6.79
CA ILE A 125 11.56 -0.33 -8.06
C ILE A 125 11.53 0.64 -9.23
N TRP A 126 10.71 1.69 -9.14
CA TRP A 126 10.59 2.75 -10.14
C TRP A 126 11.94 3.39 -10.47
N LYS A 127 12.69 3.79 -9.42
CA LYS A 127 14.04 4.38 -9.58
C LYS A 127 15.03 3.42 -10.22
N VAL A 128 15.02 2.14 -9.83
CA VAL A 128 15.94 1.11 -10.36
C VAL A 128 15.63 0.80 -11.83
N LYS A 129 14.34 0.69 -12.17
CA LYS A 129 13.87 0.38 -13.52
C LYS A 129 13.93 1.59 -14.46
N LYS A 130 14.18 2.79 -13.93
CA LYS A 130 14.28 4.05 -14.68
C LYS A 130 13.03 4.29 -15.54
N LEU A 131 11.87 4.09 -14.93
CA LEU A 131 10.57 4.34 -15.55
C LEU A 131 10.24 5.83 -15.58
#